data_AF-A0A971Q7X3-F1
#
_entry.id   AF-A0A971Q7X3-F1
#
_cell.length_a   1.000
_cell.length_b   1.000
_cell.length_c   1.000
_cell.angle_alpha   90.00
_cell.angle_beta   90.00
_cell.angle_gamma   90.00
#
_symmetry.space_group_name_H-M   'P 1'
#
loop_
_entity.id
_entity.type
_entity.pdbx_description
1 polymer ?
#
loop_
_entity_poly.entity_id
_entity_poly.type
_entity_poly.pdbx_seq_one_letter_code
_entity_poly.pdbx_strand_id
1 'polypeptide(L)'
;NANDGRGCVVLHSEGNVRYPKGNRPEAVELAVGQKVSRMVFLVAGAWTGEDGSTAAELEFHFEGGQCLYETETFALKAGVNFGNWWIGDGSMPGARLAWSVRDPRVDNKIGLWMVEWTNRQPQAQVRSVTFRSGHTMAIPALVAATGEAYRE
;
A
#
# COMPACT_ATOMS: atom_id res chain seq x y z
N ASN A 1 -9.11 15.68 7.27
CA ASN A 1 -7.86 15.21 7.90
C ASN A 1 -7.23 16.34 8.71
N ALA A 2 -7.01 16.13 10.01
CA ALA A 2 -6.58 17.15 10.97
C ALA A 2 -5.05 17.36 11.05
N ASN A 3 -4.29 16.93 10.04
CA ASN A 3 -2.82 17.03 10.01
C ASN A 3 -2.33 17.86 8.79
N ASP A 4 -3.05 18.95 8.45
CA ASP A 4 -2.66 19.90 7.39
C ASP A 4 -2.32 19.26 6.02
N GLY A 5 -3.07 18.23 5.63
CA GLY A 5 -2.82 17.47 4.39
C GLY A 5 -1.56 16.60 4.42
N ARG A 6 -0.82 16.58 5.53
CA ARG A 6 0.28 15.66 5.79
C ARG A 6 -0.31 14.42 6.45
N GLY A 7 0.05 13.24 6.01
CA GLY A 7 -0.46 12.04 6.66
C GLY A 7 -0.26 10.81 5.81
N CYS A 8 -0.58 9.69 6.42
CA CYS A 8 -0.67 8.40 5.76
C CYS A 8 -2.01 7.79 6.11
N VAL A 9 -2.47 6.86 5.27
CA VAL A 9 -3.57 5.97 5.61
C VAL A 9 -2.99 4.81 6.40
N VAL A 10 -3.44 4.62 7.63
CA VAL A 10 -3.06 3.47 8.46
C VAL A 10 -4.30 2.61 8.66
N LEU A 11 -4.25 1.37 8.19
CA LEU A 11 -5.40 0.48 8.20
C LEU A 11 -5.58 -0.23 9.53
N HIS A 12 -6.79 -0.75 9.70
CA HIS A 12 -7.16 -1.65 10.77
C HIS A 12 -6.28 -2.91 10.80
N SER A 13 -6.03 -3.42 12.01
CA SER A 13 -5.34 -4.69 12.31
C SER A 13 -6.11 -5.44 13.39
N GLU A 14 -6.41 -6.72 13.21
CA GLU A 14 -7.18 -7.51 14.19
C GLU A 14 -6.31 -8.05 15.34
N GLY A 15 -5.05 -8.37 15.07
CA GLY A 15 -4.18 -9.09 16.02
C GLY A 15 -3.42 -8.23 17.04
N ASN A 16 -3.51 -6.90 17.00
CA ASN A 16 -2.66 -6.03 17.84
C ASN A 16 -3.39 -5.48 19.08
N VAL A 17 -3.42 -6.28 20.14
CA VAL A 17 -4.06 -5.94 21.45
C VAL A 17 -3.41 -4.74 22.15
N ARG A 18 -2.14 -4.42 21.86
CA ARG A 18 -1.43 -3.27 22.45
C ARG A 18 -1.80 -1.94 21.78
N TYR A 19 -2.26 -1.99 20.53
CA TYR A 19 -2.74 -0.83 19.79
C TYR A 19 -4.19 -1.11 19.36
N PRO A 20 -5.14 -1.10 20.33
CA PRO A 20 -6.54 -1.41 20.08
C PRO A 20 -7.05 -0.58 18.91
N LYS A 21 -7.98 -1.18 18.13
CA LYS A 21 -8.58 -0.71 16.86
C LYS A 21 -8.28 0.75 16.50
N GLY A 22 -8.55 1.69 17.41
CA GLY A 22 -8.55 3.12 17.14
C GLY A 22 -9.57 3.40 16.05
N ASN A 23 -9.69 4.65 15.63
CA ASN A 23 -10.56 5.00 14.49
C ASN A 23 -9.87 4.69 13.14
N ARG A 24 -9.08 3.62 13.05
CA ARG A 24 -8.40 3.22 11.81
C ARG A 24 -9.42 2.57 10.87
N PRO A 25 -9.51 3.01 9.61
CA PRO A 25 -10.46 2.44 8.65
C PRO A 25 -10.04 1.02 8.24
N GLU A 26 -11.03 0.19 7.92
CA GLU A 26 -10.82 -1.14 7.32
C GLU A 26 -10.43 -1.02 5.85
N ALA A 27 -10.89 0.02 5.16
CA ALA A 27 -10.53 0.34 3.80
C ALA A 27 -10.59 1.85 3.54
N VAL A 28 -9.77 2.33 2.60
CA VAL A 28 -9.84 3.70 2.05
C VAL A 28 -9.78 3.62 0.54
N GLU A 29 -10.70 4.30 -0.13
CA GLU A 29 -10.71 4.44 -1.58
C GLU A 29 -9.93 5.69 -2.01
N LEU A 30 -9.11 5.53 -3.04
CA LEU A 30 -8.37 6.59 -3.72
C LEU A 30 -8.94 6.75 -5.13
N ALA A 31 -9.47 7.93 -5.45
CA ALA A 31 -9.91 8.23 -6.80
C ALA A 31 -8.70 8.28 -7.76
N VAL A 32 -8.82 7.64 -8.92
CA VAL A 32 -7.83 7.68 -10.00
C VAL A 32 -8.41 8.38 -11.21
N GLY A 33 -9.54 7.88 -11.73
CA GLY A 33 -10.30 8.49 -12.82
C GLY A 33 -9.53 8.64 -14.13
N GLN A 34 -8.52 7.80 -14.39
CA GLN A 34 -7.63 7.93 -15.55
C GLN A 34 -7.23 6.55 -16.10
N LYS A 35 -6.86 6.51 -17.38
CA LYS A 35 -6.15 5.37 -17.97
C LYS A 35 -4.69 5.42 -17.53
N VAL A 36 -4.23 4.37 -16.85
CA VAL A 36 -2.85 4.27 -16.34
C VAL A 36 -2.18 3.02 -16.84
N SER A 37 -0.91 3.10 -17.21
CA SER A 37 -0.09 1.94 -17.58
C SER A 37 0.49 1.23 -16.36
N ARG A 38 0.81 2.00 -15.31
CA ARG A 38 1.28 1.50 -14.02
C ARG A 38 0.87 2.44 -12.89
N MET A 39 0.85 1.91 -11.68
CA MET A 39 0.78 2.69 -10.44
C MET A 39 1.91 2.28 -9.50
N VAL A 40 2.40 3.27 -8.76
CA VAL A 40 3.47 3.12 -7.78
C VAL A 40 2.97 3.58 -6.42
N PHE A 41 3.21 2.78 -5.40
CA PHE A 41 2.75 3.02 -4.04
C PHE A 41 3.94 3.06 -3.09
N LEU A 42 3.93 4.03 -2.18
CA LEU A 42 4.89 4.11 -1.07
C LEU A 42 4.22 3.59 0.20
N VAL A 43 4.66 2.42 0.65
CA VAL A 43 4.03 1.65 1.72
C VAL A 43 5.02 1.35 2.84
N ALA A 44 4.48 1.08 4.02
CA ALA A 44 5.21 0.54 5.14
C ALA A 44 4.25 -0.23 6.04
N GLY A 45 4.76 -0.89 7.08
CA GLY A 45 3.90 -1.44 8.11
C GLY A 45 4.53 -1.45 9.49
N ALA A 46 3.72 -1.73 10.50
CA ALA A 46 4.19 -2.10 11.83
C ALA A 46 3.66 -3.49 12.18
N TRP A 47 4.41 -4.24 12.97
CA TRP A 47 4.00 -5.57 13.43
C TRP A 47 3.57 -6.49 12.30
N THR A 48 4.34 -6.50 11.20
CA THR A 48 3.97 -7.04 9.88
C THR A 48 3.61 -8.52 9.84
N GLY A 49 3.77 -9.25 10.94
CA GLY A 49 3.46 -10.67 11.02
C GLY A 49 4.48 -11.52 10.28
N GLU A 50 4.02 -12.68 9.81
CA GLU A 50 4.84 -13.65 9.07
C GLU A 50 5.10 -13.19 7.64
N ASP A 51 6.33 -13.38 7.17
CA ASP A 51 6.70 -13.09 5.78
C ASP A 51 5.85 -13.91 4.79
N GLY A 52 5.44 -13.27 3.70
CA GLY A 52 4.57 -13.84 2.68
C GLY A 52 3.07 -13.78 3.01
N SER A 53 2.69 -13.48 4.24
CA SER A 53 1.27 -13.28 4.61
C SER A 53 0.70 -12.02 3.95
N THR A 54 -0.55 -12.09 3.47
CA THR A 54 -1.25 -10.93 2.91
C THR A 54 -1.66 -10.00 4.04
N ALA A 55 -1.01 -8.86 4.14
CA ALA A 55 -1.26 -7.88 5.20
C ALA A 55 -2.28 -6.81 4.77
N ALA A 56 -2.35 -6.53 3.46
CA ALA A 56 -3.34 -5.63 2.86
C ALA A 56 -3.54 -5.99 1.38
N GLU A 57 -4.55 -5.38 0.77
CA GLU A 57 -4.83 -5.51 -0.65
C GLU A 57 -5.02 -4.13 -1.28
N LEU A 58 -4.59 -4.00 -2.54
CA LEU A 58 -4.96 -2.91 -3.43
C LEU A 58 -5.95 -3.46 -4.45
N GLU A 59 -7.20 -3.04 -4.35
CA GLU A 59 -8.27 -3.43 -5.27
C GLU A 59 -8.47 -2.31 -6.30
N PHE A 60 -8.09 -2.57 -7.55
CA PHE A 60 -8.23 -1.65 -8.68
C PHE A 60 -9.60 -1.85 -9.29
N HIS A 61 -10.40 -0.79 -9.34
CA HIS A 61 -11.75 -0.80 -9.90
C HIS A 61 -11.75 -0.10 -11.25
N PHE A 62 -12.19 -0.79 -12.29
CA PHE A 62 -12.19 -0.29 -13.65
C PHE A 62 -13.57 0.27 -14.04
N GLU A 63 -13.56 1.21 -14.97
CA GLU A 63 -14.78 1.66 -15.63
C GLU A 63 -15.29 0.58 -16.59
N GLY A 64 -16.61 0.37 -16.64
CA GLY A 64 -17.22 -0.68 -17.46
C GLY A 64 -17.01 -0.51 -18.97
N GLY A 65 -17.20 -1.60 -19.72
CA GLY A 65 -17.34 -1.60 -21.18
C GLY A 65 -16.04 -1.79 -21.99
N GLN A 66 -14.88 -1.35 -21.49
CA GLN A 66 -13.58 -1.56 -22.15
C GLN A 66 -12.66 -2.54 -21.41
N CYS A 67 -13.09 -3.03 -20.25
CA CYS A 67 -12.29 -3.87 -19.36
C CYS A 67 -12.76 -5.33 -19.41
N LEU A 68 -11.82 -6.29 -19.40
CA LEU A 68 -12.09 -7.73 -19.31
C LEU A 68 -12.56 -8.16 -17.92
N TYR A 69 -12.32 -7.34 -16.88
CA TYR A 69 -12.78 -7.57 -15.51
C TYR A 69 -13.07 -6.24 -14.83
N GLU A 70 -14.05 -6.19 -13.93
CA GLU A 70 -14.40 -4.95 -13.22
C GLU A 70 -13.40 -4.60 -12.11
N THR A 71 -12.71 -5.62 -11.57
CA THR A 71 -11.76 -5.47 -10.46
C THR A 71 -10.51 -6.32 -10.68
N GLU A 72 -9.35 -5.79 -10.28
CA GLU A 72 -8.11 -6.55 -10.09
C GLU A 72 -7.58 -6.34 -8.67
N THR A 73 -7.12 -7.41 -8.03
CA THR A 73 -6.54 -7.33 -6.69
C THR A 73 -5.04 -7.58 -6.73
N PHE A 74 -4.29 -6.70 -6.07
CA PHE A 74 -2.88 -6.86 -5.79
C PHE A 74 -2.65 -7.05 -4.28
N ALA A 75 -2.20 -8.25 -3.89
CA ALA A 75 -1.91 -8.56 -2.50
C ALA A 75 -0.60 -7.91 -2.06
N LEU A 76 -0.65 -7.10 -1.00
CA LEU A 76 0.52 -6.56 -0.32
C LEU A 76 0.95 -7.53 0.78
N LYS A 77 2.01 -8.29 0.51
CA LYS A 77 2.54 -9.32 1.40
C LYS A 77 3.68 -8.78 2.26
N ALA A 78 3.64 -9.08 3.56
CA ALA A 78 4.73 -8.78 4.48
C ALA A 78 6.04 -9.46 4.03
N GLY A 79 7.18 -8.78 4.14
CA GLY A 79 8.49 -9.29 3.73
C GLY A 79 8.70 -9.39 2.21
N VAL A 80 7.64 -9.24 1.41
CA VAL A 80 7.70 -9.29 -0.06
C VAL A 80 7.51 -7.90 -0.66
N ASN A 81 6.47 -7.19 -0.23
CA ASN A 81 6.11 -5.88 -0.76
C ASN A 81 6.42 -4.74 0.23
N PHE A 82 6.55 -5.04 1.52
CA PHE A 82 6.94 -4.06 2.54
C PHE A 82 7.36 -4.76 3.83
N GLY A 83 8.06 -4.02 4.69
CA GLY A 83 8.52 -4.51 5.98
C GLY A 83 8.01 -3.68 7.15
N ASN A 84 8.47 -4.06 8.34
CA ASN A 84 8.31 -3.25 9.53
C ASN A 84 9.11 -1.95 9.34
N TRP A 85 8.45 -0.81 9.38
CA TRP A 85 9.04 0.51 9.16
C TRP A 85 10.21 0.84 10.07
N TRP A 86 10.31 0.23 11.26
CA TRP A 86 11.47 0.33 12.15
C TRP A 86 12.71 -0.45 11.67
N ILE A 87 12.60 -1.20 10.58
CA ILE A 87 13.68 -1.99 9.98
C ILE A 87 13.82 -1.52 8.53
N GLY A 88 14.34 -0.31 8.37
CA GLY A 88 14.51 0.37 7.08
C GLY A 88 15.77 -0.06 6.35
N ASP A 89 15.99 -1.36 6.22
CA ASP A 89 17.10 -1.94 5.45
C ASP A 89 16.64 -3.14 4.60
N GLY A 90 17.55 -3.62 3.76
CA GLY A 90 17.32 -4.77 2.90
C GLY A 90 16.59 -4.48 1.59
N SER A 91 16.72 -5.44 0.67
CA SER A 91 15.94 -5.54 -0.57
C SER A 91 14.84 -6.57 -0.38
N MET A 92 13.63 -6.28 -0.88
CA MET A 92 12.54 -7.25 -0.91
C MET A 92 12.27 -7.69 -2.35
N PRO A 93 11.81 -8.92 -2.59
CA PRO A 93 11.57 -9.41 -3.96
C PRO A 93 10.55 -8.60 -4.74
N GLY A 94 9.53 -8.07 -4.07
CA GLY A 94 8.41 -7.34 -4.68
C GLY A 94 8.38 -5.85 -4.35
N ALA A 95 9.48 -5.29 -3.83
CA ALA A 95 9.57 -3.87 -3.49
C ALA A 95 11.00 -3.34 -3.37
N ARG A 96 11.16 -2.04 -3.60
CA ARG A 96 12.41 -1.32 -3.40
C ARG A 96 12.34 -0.45 -2.16
N LEU A 97 13.36 -0.48 -1.30
CA LEU A 97 13.52 0.53 -0.24
C LEU A 97 13.72 1.90 -0.90
N ALA A 98 12.70 2.76 -0.84
CA ALA A 98 12.66 4.01 -1.60
C ALA A 98 13.02 5.23 -0.75
N TRP A 99 12.83 5.14 0.56
CA TRP A 99 13.25 6.16 1.50
C TRP A 99 13.71 5.50 2.80
N SER A 100 14.80 6.01 3.39
CA SER A 100 15.19 5.63 4.74
C SER A 100 15.91 6.76 5.46
N VAL A 101 15.79 6.79 6.77
CA VAL A 101 16.52 7.71 7.64
C VAL A 101 16.99 6.98 8.90
N ARG A 102 18.20 7.27 9.39
CA ARG A 102 18.62 6.80 10.70
C ARG A 102 18.01 7.70 11.77
N ASP A 103 17.30 7.11 12.72
CA ASP A 103 16.86 7.80 13.92
C ASP A 103 17.98 7.73 14.99
N PRO A 104 18.64 8.85 15.31
CA PRO A 104 19.76 8.85 16.25
C PRO A 104 19.32 8.53 17.70
N ARG A 105 18.03 8.59 18.02
CA ARG A 105 17.52 8.35 19.38
C ARG A 105 17.45 6.87 19.73
N VAL A 106 17.37 6.00 18.71
CA VAL A 106 17.24 4.54 18.89
C VAL A 106 18.27 3.75 18.07
N ASP A 107 19.21 4.46 17.45
CA ASP A 107 20.24 3.93 16.53
C ASP A 107 19.71 2.94 15.48
N ASN A 108 18.53 3.23 14.92
CA ASN A 108 17.85 2.34 13.99
C ASN A 108 17.45 3.08 12.70
N LYS A 109 17.26 2.34 11.60
CA LYS A 109 16.81 2.91 10.32
C LYS A 109 15.30 2.78 10.20
N ILE A 110 14.64 3.90 9.90
CA ILE A 110 13.24 3.92 9.50
C ILE A 110 13.18 3.86 7.98
N GLY A 111 12.27 3.08 7.41
CA GLY A 111 12.18 2.87 5.96
C GLY A 111 10.76 2.87 5.39
N LEU A 112 10.65 3.24 4.12
CA LEU A 112 9.44 3.12 3.29
C LEU A 112 9.78 2.38 2.00
N TRP A 113 8.88 1.49 1.57
CA TRP A 113 9.05 0.64 0.40
C TRP A 113 8.17 1.09 -0.74
N MET A 114 8.74 1.07 -1.95
CA MET A 114 8.05 1.35 -3.19
C MET A 114 7.62 0.03 -3.84
N VAL A 115 6.33 -0.08 -4.11
CA VAL A 115 5.69 -1.22 -4.77
C VAL A 115 5.09 -0.74 -6.08
N GLU A 116 5.20 -1.55 -7.12
CA GLU A 116 4.68 -1.25 -8.44
C GLU A 116 3.57 -2.24 -8.82
N TRP A 117 2.47 -1.73 -9.36
CA TRP A 117 1.44 -2.49 -10.01
C TRP A 117 1.41 -2.12 -11.50
N THR A 118 1.47 -3.12 -12.37
CA THR A 118 1.38 -2.96 -13.81
C THR A 118 -0.03 -3.25 -14.27
N ASN A 119 -0.67 -2.29 -14.93
CA ASN A 119 -2.03 -2.46 -15.43
C ASN A 119 -2.02 -3.42 -16.62
N ARG A 120 -2.70 -4.57 -16.49
CA ARG A 120 -2.84 -5.54 -17.59
C ARG A 120 -3.81 -5.09 -18.66
N GLN A 121 -4.55 -3.99 -18.41
CA GLN A 121 -5.54 -3.42 -19.32
C GLN A 121 -5.42 -1.88 -19.35
N PRO A 122 -4.29 -1.35 -19.85
CA PRO A 122 -4.01 0.09 -19.77
C PRO A 122 -4.96 0.95 -20.62
N GLN A 123 -5.70 0.33 -21.53
CA GLN A 123 -6.76 0.95 -22.32
C GLN A 123 -8.05 1.19 -21.52
N ALA A 124 -8.28 0.43 -20.45
CA ALA A 124 -9.41 0.63 -19.56
C ALA A 124 -9.07 1.70 -18.52
N GLN A 125 -10.05 2.58 -18.24
CA GLN A 125 -9.91 3.58 -17.20
C GLN A 125 -9.96 2.92 -15.83
N VAL A 126 -8.99 3.21 -14.96
CA VAL A 126 -9.05 2.87 -13.54
C VAL A 126 -9.87 3.97 -12.86
N ARG A 127 -11.04 3.63 -12.33
CA ARG A 127 -11.92 4.54 -11.60
C ARG A 127 -11.31 4.88 -10.25
N SER A 128 -10.96 3.86 -9.48
CA SER A 128 -10.45 4.00 -8.12
C SER A 128 -9.57 2.82 -7.73
N VAL A 129 -8.79 3.01 -6.67
CA VAL A 129 -8.07 1.93 -5.98
C VAL A 129 -8.47 1.93 -4.52
N THR A 130 -8.96 0.79 -4.02
CA THR A 130 -9.25 0.62 -2.60
C THR A 130 -8.07 -0.04 -1.91
N PHE A 131 -7.51 0.63 -0.90
CA PHE A 131 -6.53 0.05 0.01
C PHE A 131 -7.27 -0.59 1.19
N ARG A 132 -7.26 -1.93 1.28
CA ARG A 132 -8.05 -2.73 2.23
C ARG A 132 -7.16 -3.52 3.18
N SER A 133 -7.60 -3.64 4.44
CA SER A 133 -6.91 -4.43 5.45
C SER A 133 -7.00 -5.92 5.13
N GLY A 134 -5.91 -6.65 5.34
CA GLY A 134 -5.93 -8.12 5.31
C GLY A 134 -6.47 -8.75 6.59
N HIS A 135 -6.94 -7.96 7.56
CA HIS A 135 -7.46 -8.43 8.85
C HIS A 135 -6.45 -9.29 9.62
N THR A 136 -5.15 -9.01 9.47
CA THR A 136 -4.07 -9.72 10.16
C THR A 136 -3.55 -8.93 11.37
N MET A 137 -2.47 -9.41 12.00
CA MET A 137 -1.75 -8.63 13.03
C MET A 137 -0.97 -7.44 12.46
N ALA A 138 -0.69 -7.45 11.16
CA ALA A 138 0.01 -6.38 10.49
C ALA A 138 -0.79 -5.07 10.60
N ILE A 139 -0.06 -3.96 10.71
CA ILE A 139 -0.59 -2.61 10.61
C ILE A 139 -0.03 -2.02 9.31
N PRO A 140 -0.75 -2.14 8.18
CA PRO A 140 -0.32 -1.58 6.91
C PRO A 140 -0.51 -0.05 6.88
N ALA A 141 0.42 0.63 6.25
CA ALA A 141 0.38 2.07 6.03
C ALA A 141 0.66 2.40 4.57
N LEU A 142 -0.14 3.30 4.01
CA LEU A 142 0.05 3.88 2.68
C LEU A 142 0.38 5.37 2.83
N VAL A 143 1.55 5.76 2.35
CA VAL A 143 2.09 7.12 2.47
C VAL A 143 1.82 7.93 1.20
N ALA A 144 1.99 7.32 0.03
CA ALA A 144 1.78 7.98 -1.25
C ALA A 144 1.37 6.98 -2.34
N ALA A 145 0.70 7.48 -3.36
CA ALA A 145 0.40 6.75 -4.59
C ALA A 145 0.56 7.69 -5.79
N THR A 146 1.05 7.17 -6.91
CA THR A 146 1.12 7.90 -8.18
C THR A 146 0.89 6.94 -9.34
N GLY A 147 0.39 7.45 -10.47
CA GLY A 147 0.17 6.68 -11.69
C GLY A 147 0.98 7.22 -12.87
N GLU A 148 1.41 6.34 -13.76
CA GLU A 148 1.84 6.74 -15.10
C GLU A 148 0.64 6.70 -16.04
N ALA A 149 0.35 7.84 -16.67
CA ALA A 149 -0.73 7.92 -17.65
C ALA A 149 -0.44 7.02 -18.85
N TYR A 150 -1.44 6.25 -19.25
CA TYR A 150 -1.38 5.52 -20.51
C TYR A 150 -1.50 6.51 -21.69
N ARG A 151 -0.63 6.36 -22.68
CA ARG A 151 -0.66 7.12 -23.93
C ARG A 151 -0.75 6.13 -25.08
N GLU A 152 -1.69 6.36 -25.98
CA GLU A 152 -1.90 5.58 -27.21
C GLU A 152 -0.76 5.76 -28.21
#